data_AF-A0AAE2W1Y4-F1
#
_entry.id   AF-A0AAE2W1Y4-F1
#
_cell.length_a   1.000
_cell.length_b   1.000
_cell.length_c   1.000
_cell.angle_alpha   90.00
_cell.angle_beta   90.00
_cell.angle_gamma   90.00
#
_symmetry.space_group_name_H-M   'P 1'
#
loop_
_entity.id
_entity.type
_entity.pdbx_description
1 polymer ?
#
loop_
_entity_poly.entity_id
_entity_poly.type
_entity_poly.pdbx_seq_one_letter_code
_entity_poly.pdbx_strand_id
1 'polypeptide(L)'
;MPQDQSDKIAKLYRMVMTDHTCPYGLKSKDLLQRHGFDVEDHHLTTRDETDAFMKKHGVDTTPQTFIDGERVGGYDALRIHFGLDKPDDEESETTYQPIIAIFGMAFLMALALSWYSFDTVFTLRAFEWFISLSMCLLAVQKLQDVEQFSTMFLNYDLLAQRWVPYGKVYPFGEAIAGILMTAGALTWISAPVAIFIGCIGAVSVIKAVYIDKRELKCACVGGASNVPLGFISLTENIMMFVMGFWILGKMFSS
;
A
#
# COMPACT_ATOMS: atom_id res chain seq x y z
N MET A 1 -12.61 36.45 29.26
CA MET A 1 -13.05 37.01 27.97
C MET A 1 -13.39 35.82 27.08
N PRO A 2 -14.66 35.60 26.72
CA PRO A 2 -15.02 34.53 25.80
C PRO A 2 -14.55 34.93 24.40
N GLN A 3 -13.80 34.06 23.73
CA GLN A 3 -13.43 34.22 22.33
C GLN A 3 -14.71 34.18 21.49
N ASP A 4 -14.87 35.19 20.65
CA ASP A 4 -15.93 35.40 19.67
C ASP A 4 -16.09 34.12 18.81
N GLN A 5 -17.23 33.44 18.94
CA GLN A 5 -17.65 32.44 17.95
C GLN A 5 -18.18 33.21 16.74
N SER A 6 -17.27 33.74 15.90
CA SER A 6 -17.66 34.06 14.54
C SER A 6 -18.06 32.73 13.89
N ASP A 7 -19.30 32.61 13.44
CA ASP A 7 -19.74 31.50 12.59
C ASP A 7 -18.72 31.37 11.45
N LYS A 8 -17.87 30.34 11.52
CA LYS A 8 -16.78 30.16 10.57
C LYS A 8 -17.39 29.68 9.25
N ILE A 9 -17.69 30.60 8.34
CA ILE A 9 -18.30 30.26 7.06
C ILE A 9 -17.19 29.90 6.07
N ALA A 10 -17.29 28.71 5.47
CA ALA A 10 -16.45 28.28 4.37
C ALA A 10 -17.29 28.12 3.10
N LYS A 11 -16.80 28.62 1.96
CA LYS A 11 -17.44 28.41 0.67
C LYS A 11 -16.76 27.26 -0.05
N LEU A 12 -17.55 26.31 -0.51
CA LEU A 12 -17.07 25.14 -1.22
C LEU A 12 -17.74 25.08 -2.60
N TYR A 13 -16.94 25.13 -3.65
CA TYR A 13 -17.41 24.93 -5.02
C TYR A 13 -17.04 23.52 -5.45
N ARG A 14 -18.03 22.68 -5.75
CA ARG A 14 -17.81 21.28 -6.15
C ARG A 14 -18.75 20.83 -7.26
N MET A 15 -18.29 19.89 -8.08
CA MET A 15 -19.12 19.29 -9.12
C MET A 15 -20.16 18.36 -8.52
N VAL A 16 -21.42 18.58 -8.91
CA VAL A 16 -22.57 17.72 -8.59
C VAL A 16 -23.42 17.61 -9.85
N MET A 17 -23.08 16.66 -10.71
CA MET A 17 -23.87 16.36 -11.90
C MET A 17 -24.70 15.10 -11.68
N THR A 18 -25.79 14.94 -12.43
CA THR A 18 -26.68 13.77 -12.37
C THR A 18 -25.93 12.44 -12.48
N ASP A 19 -24.93 12.38 -13.35
CA ASP A 19 -24.15 11.15 -13.62
C ASP A 19 -22.73 11.19 -13.02
N HIS A 20 -22.38 12.24 -12.26
CA HIS A 20 -21.03 12.38 -11.71
C HIS A 20 -21.01 13.11 -10.37
N THR A 21 -20.67 12.36 -9.32
CA THR A 21 -20.43 12.91 -7.98
C THR A 21 -18.93 13.02 -7.73
N CYS A 22 -18.43 14.23 -7.47
CA CYS A 22 -17.01 14.43 -7.18
C CYS A 22 -16.68 13.93 -5.75
N PRO A 23 -15.85 12.88 -5.58
CA PRO A 23 -15.52 12.34 -4.27
C PRO A 23 -14.70 13.32 -3.42
N TYR A 24 -13.80 14.09 -4.04
CA TYR A 24 -13.02 15.11 -3.34
C TYR A 24 -13.89 16.25 -2.83
N GLY A 25 -14.94 16.64 -3.57
CA GLY A 25 -15.90 17.64 -3.10
C GLY A 25 -16.63 17.21 -1.84
N LEU A 26 -17.05 15.95 -1.76
CA LEU A 26 -17.67 15.41 -0.54
C LEU A 26 -16.69 15.36 0.62
N LYS A 27 -15.44 14.93 0.37
CA LYS A 27 -14.39 14.90 1.41
C LYS A 27 -14.05 16.31 1.92
N SER A 28 -13.97 17.31 1.05
CA SER A 28 -13.77 18.72 1.46
C SER A 28 -14.92 19.22 2.32
N LYS A 29 -16.17 18.91 1.95
CA LYS A 29 -17.36 19.29 2.72
C LYS A 29 -17.33 18.68 4.14
N ASP A 30 -17.12 17.38 4.23
CA ASP A 30 -17.03 16.66 5.51
C ASP A 30 -15.86 17.19 6.37
N LEU A 31 -14.71 17.46 5.74
CA LEU A 31 -13.54 17.99 6.46
C LEU A 31 -13.79 19.37 7.06
N LEU A 32 -14.43 20.29 6.31
CA LEU A 32 -14.84 21.61 6.80
C LEU A 32 -15.84 21.48 7.97
N GLN A 33 -16.86 20.63 7.82
CA GLN A 33 -17.87 20.42 8.86
C GLN A 33 -17.27 19.87 10.16
N ARG A 34 -16.31 18.93 10.07
CA ARG A 34 -15.61 18.39 11.25
C ARG A 34 -14.76 19.43 11.98
N HIS A 35 -14.30 20.46 11.28
CA HIS A 35 -13.55 21.58 11.87
C HIS A 35 -14.46 22.74 12.32
N GLY A 36 -15.78 22.53 12.33
CA GLY A 36 -16.76 23.47 12.86
C GLY A 36 -17.11 24.62 11.92
N PHE A 37 -16.88 24.47 10.61
CA PHE A 37 -17.32 25.46 9.62
C PHE A 37 -18.77 25.21 9.20
N ASP A 38 -19.52 26.30 9.02
CA ASP A 38 -20.74 26.28 8.23
C ASP A 38 -20.37 26.36 6.74
N VAL A 39 -20.87 25.44 5.93
CA VAL A 39 -20.39 25.25 4.56
C VAL A 39 -21.41 25.74 3.55
N GLU A 40 -21.11 26.87 2.92
CA GLU A 40 -21.80 27.34 1.71
C GLU A 40 -21.42 26.43 0.52
N ASP A 41 -22.22 25.39 0.30
CA ASP A 41 -22.00 24.34 -0.70
C ASP A 41 -22.56 24.77 -2.07
N HIS A 42 -21.70 25.32 -2.92
CA HIS A 42 -22.00 25.73 -4.29
C HIS A 42 -21.79 24.56 -5.27
N HIS A 43 -22.87 24.11 -5.91
CA HIS A 43 -22.82 22.99 -6.85
C HIS A 43 -22.60 23.49 -8.27
N LEU A 44 -21.56 22.97 -8.91
CA LEU A 44 -21.32 23.10 -10.34
C LEU A 44 -22.01 21.91 -11.01
N THR A 45 -23.14 22.18 -11.67
CA THR A 45 -24.08 21.15 -12.15
C THR A 45 -23.87 20.77 -13.61
N THR A 46 -23.10 21.58 -14.35
CA THR A 46 -22.77 21.34 -15.76
C THR A 46 -21.28 21.46 -16.02
N ARG A 47 -20.81 20.85 -17.11
CA ARG A 47 -19.41 20.97 -17.55
C ARG A 47 -19.06 22.42 -17.90
N ASP A 48 -19.92 23.11 -18.62
CA ASP A 48 -19.71 24.52 -18.99
C ASP A 48 -19.59 25.42 -17.77
N GLU A 49 -20.40 25.19 -16.74
CA GLU A 49 -20.31 25.90 -15.46
C GLU A 49 -18.99 25.61 -14.74
N THR A 50 -18.56 24.35 -14.75
CA THR A 50 -17.28 23.94 -14.16
C THR A 50 -16.10 24.59 -14.88
N ASP A 51 -16.09 24.55 -16.22
CA ASP A 51 -15.04 25.13 -17.06
C ASP A 51 -15.02 26.67 -16.91
N ALA A 52 -16.19 27.31 -16.84
CA ALA A 52 -16.30 28.73 -16.57
C ALA A 52 -15.77 29.11 -15.18
N PHE A 53 -16.08 28.32 -14.15
CA PHE A 53 -15.55 28.51 -12.80
C PHE A 53 -14.03 28.37 -12.77
N MET A 54 -13.50 27.28 -13.35
CA MET A 54 -12.07 27.01 -13.45
C MET A 54 -11.33 28.14 -14.15
N LYS A 55 -11.85 28.62 -15.28
CA LYS A 55 -11.30 29.77 -16.01
C LYS A 55 -11.36 31.07 -15.22
N LYS A 56 -12.48 31.35 -14.53
CA LYS A 56 -12.68 32.57 -13.74
C LYS A 56 -11.72 32.63 -12.56
N HIS A 57 -11.46 31.50 -11.91
CA HIS A 57 -10.62 31.41 -10.72
C HIS A 57 -9.16 31.00 -11.03
N GLY A 58 -8.82 30.72 -12.29
CA GLY A 58 -7.48 30.31 -12.70
C GLY A 58 -7.04 29.02 -11.98
N VAL A 59 -7.90 28.01 -11.96
CA VAL A 59 -7.63 26.69 -11.37
C VAL A 59 -7.89 25.60 -12.41
N ASP A 60 -7.15 24.50 -12.32
CA ASP A 60 -7.28 23.38 -13.25
C ASP A 60 -8.23 22.29 -12.73
N THR A 61 -8.62 22.35 -11.46
CA THR A 61 -9.41 21.31 -10.79
C THR A 61 -10.47 21.87 -9.85
N THR A 62 -11.48 21.05 -9.56
CA THR A 62 -12.44 21.25 -8.48
C THR A 62 -12.45 19.99 -7.59
N PRO A 63 -12.82 20.08 -6.30
CA PRO A 63 -13.42 21.21 -5.60
C PRO A 63 -12.45 22.36 -5.32
N GLN A 64 -12.99 23.53 -5.00
CA GLN A 64 -12.24 24.67 -4.48
C GLN A 64 -12.88 25.22 -3.21
N THR A 65 -12.06 25.40 -2.17
CA THR A 65 -12.46 25.86 -0.85
C THR A 65 -11.98 27.28 -0.61
N PHE A 66 -12.85 28.10 -0.05
CA PHE A 66 -12.56 29.47 0.37
C PHE A 66 -12.94 29.64 1.84
N ILE A 67 -12.03 30.20 2.63
CA ILE A 67 -12.21 30.48 4.06
C ILE A 67 -11.87 31.96 4.26
N ASP A 68 -12.73 32.72 4.95
CA ASP A 68 -12.55 34.16 5.19
C ASP A 68 -12.30 34.99 3.92
N GLY A 69 -12.84 34.53 2.77
CA GLY A 69 -12.67 35.16 1.47
C GLY A 69 -11.36 34.82 0.75
N GLU A 70 -10.43 34.13 1.42
CA GLU A 70 -9.18 33.65 0.83
C GLU A 70 -9.34 32.25 0.24
N ARG A 71 -8.70 32.00 -0.90
CA ARG A 71 -8.73 30.68 -1.56
C ARG A 71 -7.72 29.76 -0.89
N VAL A 72 -8.22 28.71 -0.22
CA VAL A 72 -7.40 27.64 0.35
C VAL A 72 -6.97 26.66 -0.74
N GLY A 73 -7.88 26.29 -1.64
CA GLY A 73 -7.58 25.39 -2.77
C GLY A 73 -8.43 24.13 -2.80
N GLY A 74 -7.89 23.07 -3.40
CA GLY A 74 -8.50 21.74 -3.48
C GLY A 74 -8.50 20.99 -2.15
N TYR A 75 -8.84 19.71 -2.20
CA TYR A 75 -8.90 18.86 -1.00
C TYR A 75 -7.54 18.71 -0.30
N ASP A 76 -6.46 18.54 -1.06
CA ASP A 76 -5.13 18.33 -0.48
C ASP A 76 -4.62 19.62 0.20
N ALA A 77 -4.77 20.77 -0.45
CA ALA A 77 -4.47 22.08 0.14
C ALA A 77 -5.30 22.35 1.40
N LEU A 78 -6.56 21.90 1.44
CA LEU A 78 -7.41 22.00 2.62
C LEU A 78 -6.92 21.12 3.78
N ARG A 79 -6.38 19.93 3.50
CA ARG A 79 -5.78 19.06 4.52
C ARG A 79 -4.51 19.68 5.10
N ILE A 80 -3.68 20.28 4.26
CA ILE A 80 -2.49 21.05 4.69
C ILE A 80 -2.91 22.25 5.54
N HIS A 81 -3.95 23.00 5.15
CA HIS A 81 -4.46 24.15 5.91
C HIS A 81 -4.89 23.76 7.34
N PHE A 82 -5.46 22.57 7.51
CA PHE A 82 -5.81 22.04 8.84
C PHE A 82 -4.68 21.29 9.55
N GLY A 83 -3.47 21.27 8.99
CA GLY A 83 -2.31 20.58 9.55
C GLY A 83 -2.45 19.06 9.60
N LEU A 84 -3.32 18.49 8.76
CA LEU A 84 -3.50 17.03 8.66
C LEU A 84 -2.40 16.39 7.81
N ASP A 85 -1.94 17.12 6.79
CA ASP A 85 -0.82 16.73 5.95
C ASP A 85 0.25 17.83 5.96
N LYS A 86 1.47 17.48 5.55
CA LYS A 86 2.55 18.44 5.36
C LYS A 86 2.49 19.00 3.93
N PRO A 87 3.00 20.22 3.70
CA PRO A 87 3.15 20.70 2.34
C PRO A 87 4.11 19.80 1.56
N ASP A 88 3.90 19.74 0.23
CA ASP A 88 4.55 18.77 -0.68
C ASP A 88 6.10 18.80 -0.61
N ASP A 89 6.69 19.92 -0.19
CA ASP A 89 8.13 20.14 -0.03
C ASP A 89 8.70 19.51 1.27
N GLU A 90 7.84 19.17 2.23
CA GLU A 90 8.20 18.55 3.51
C GLU A 90 7.67 17.11 3.69
N GLU A 91 6.93 16.58 2.72
CA GLU A 91 6.51 15.18 2.74
C GLU A 91 7.71 14.24 2.57
N SER A 92 8.04 13.49 3.62
CA SER A 92 8.94 12.34 3.47
C SER A 92 8.22 11.27 2.64
N GLU A 93 8.73 10.96 1.45
CA GLU A 93 8.10 10.03 0.50
C GLU A 93 7.78 8.64 1.10
N THR A 94 8.43 8.23 2.20
CA THR A 94 8.31 6.87 2.73
C THR A 94 6.98 6.59 3.43
N THR A 95 6.24 5.57 2.97
CA THR A 95 5.00 5.12 3.59
C THR A 95 5.08 3.65 4.01
N TYR A 96 4.76 3.33 5.27
CA TYR A 96 4.73 1.95 5.79
C TYR A 96 3.33 1.37 5.99
N GLN A 97 2.28 2.19 5.87
CA GLN A 97 0.90 1.79 6.13
C GLN A 97 0.44 0.54 5.34
N PRO A 98 0.74 0.41 4.02
CA PRO A 98 0.37 -0.79 3.28
C PRO A 98 1.00 -2.08 3.83
N ILE A 99 2.25 -2.03 4.28
CA ILE A 99 2.94 -3.17 4.89
C ILE A 99 2.29 -3.55 6.21
N ILE A 100 2.06 -2.55 7.07
CA ILE A 100 1.43 -2.79 8.38
C ILE A 100 0.05 -3.41 8.18
N ALA A 101 -0.71 -2.96 7.18
CA ALA A 101 -1.99 -3.56 6.83
C ALA A 101 -1.83 -5.01 6.36
N ILE A 102 -0.91 -5.32 5.44
CA ILE A 102 -0.71 -6.67 4.90
C ILE A 102 -0.26 -7.64 6.01
N PHE A 103 0.82 -7.35 6.71
CA PHE A 103 1.35 -8.23 7.75
C PHE A 103 0.43 -8.28 8.97
N GLY A 104 -0.22 -7.16 9.33
CA GLY A 104 -1.22 -7.14 10.40
C GLY A 104 -2.40 -8.04 10.10
N MET A 105 -2.94 -7.97 8.86
CA MET A 105 -4.03 -8.85 8.43
C MET A 105 -3.60 -10.32 8.38
N ALA A 106 -2.44 -10.64 7.81
CA ALA A 106 -1.92 -12.01 7.79
C ALA A 106 -1.74 -12.58 9.21
N PHE A 107 -1.24 -11.77 10.14
CA PHE A 107 -1.04 -12.17 11.54
C PHE A 107 -2.37 -12.48 12.22
N LEU A 108 -3.35 -11.58 12.12
CA LEU A 108 -4.68 -11.79 12.69
C LEU A 108 -5.39 -13.01 12.08
N MET A 109 -5.28 -13.21 10.77
CA MET A 109 -5.81 -14.40 10.10
C MET A 109 -5.15 -15.69 10.63
N ALA A 110 -3.82 -15.68 10.82
CA ALA A 110 -3.10 -16.84 11.33
C ALA A 110 -3.48 -17.18 12.77
N LEU A 111 -3.65 -16.18 13.64
CA LEU A 111 -4.14 -16.37 15.00
C LEU A 111 -5.59 -16.89 15.01
N ALA A 112 -6.44 -16.35 14.14
CA ALA A 112 -7.83 -16.79 14.01
C ALA A 112 -7.92 -18.25 13.55
N LEU A 113 -7.11 -18.66 12.57
CA LEU A 113 -7.02 -20.05 12.12
C LEU A 113 -6.48 -20.98 13.22
N SER A 114 -5.49 -20.52 13.99
CA SER A 114 -4.95 -21.29 15.11
C SER A 114 -5.98 -21.49 16.21
N TRP A 115 -6.70 -20.43 16.58
CA TRP A 115 -7.81 -20.52 17.51
C TRP A 115 -8.85 -21.53 17.00
N TYR A 116 -9.29 -21.38 15.76
CA TYR A 116 -10.31 -22.24 15.17
C TYR A 116 -9.92 -23.72 15.12
N SER A 117 -8.64 -24.01 14.86
CA SER A 117 -8.16 -25.38 14.64
C SER A 117 -7.69 -26.09 15.91
N PHE A 118 -7.20 -25.35 16.90
CA PHE A 118 -6.50 -25.90 18.07
C PHE A 118 -7.02 -25.38 19.43
N ASP A 119 -8.06 -24.54 19.45
CA ASP A 119 -8.55 -23.79 20.62
C ASP A 119 -7.46 -22.99 21.36
N THR A 120 -6.32 -22.77 20.68
CA THR A 120 -5.13 -22.12 21.22
C THR A 120 -4.65 -21.08 20.22
N VAL A 121 -4.48 -19.85 20.69
CA VAL A 121 -4.15 -18.70 19.83
C VAL A 121 -2.70 -18.77 19.35
N PHE A 122 -1.78 -19.02 20.28
CA PHE A 122 -0.35 -18.99 20.02
C PHE A 122 0.17 -20.41 19.87
N THR A 123 0.35 -20.83 18.62
CA THR A 123 0.92 -22.13 18.28
C THR A 123 2.06 -21.96 17.27
N LEU A 124 2.94 -22.96 17.18
CA LEU A 124 3.93 -23.01 16.09
C LEU A 124 3.24 -22.99 14.71
N ARG A 125 2.06 -23.60 14.59
CA ARG A 125 1.27 -23.60 13.36
C ARG A 125 0.74 -22.21 13.00
N ALA A 126 0.37 -21.39 14.00
CA ALA A 126 0.02 -19.99 13.78
C ALA A 126 1.19 -19.21 13.16
N PHE A 127 2.41 -19.43 13.62
CA PHE A 127 3.59 -18.79 13.03
C PHE A 127 3.84 -19.23 11.58
N GLU A 128 3.67 -20.52 11.28
CA GLU A 128 3.77 -21.05 9.91
C GLU A 128 2.71 -20.46 8.97
N TRP A 129 1.47 -20.34 9.45
CA TRP A 129 0.39 -19.70 8.71
C TRP A 129 0.60 -18.21 8.54
N PHE A 130 1.14 -17.52 9.53
CA PHE A 130 1.48 -16.10 9.40
C PHE A 130 2.45 -15.86 8.24
N ILE A 131 3.53 -16.65 8.13
CA ILE A 131 4.50 -16.52 7.04
C ILE A 131 3.83 -16.82 5.69
N SER A 132 3.17 -17.97 5.57
CA SER A 132 2.59 -18.40 4.28
C SER A 132 1.42 -17.51 3.82
N LEU A 133 0.58 -17.01 4.73
CA LEU A 133 -0.47 -16.04 4.41
C LEU A 133 0.11 -14.68 4.02
N SER A 134 1.17 -14.22 4.69
CA SER A 134 1.87 -12.98 4.30
C SER A 134 2.41 -13.09 2.88
N MET A 135 3.02 -14.22 2.52
CA MET A 135 3.46 -14.50 1.15
C MET A 135 2.29 -14.47 0.16
N CYS A 136 1.15 -15.07 0.50
CA CYS A 136 -0.03 -15.04 -0.38
C CYS A 136 -0.54 -13.60 -0.60
N LEU A 137 -0.62 -12.79 0.46
CA LEU A 137 -1.08 -11.41 0.34
C LEU A 137 -0.11 -10.54 -0.46
N LEU A 138 1.21 -10.69 -0.26
CA LEU A 138 2.22 -10.00 -1.05
C LEU A 138 2.23 -10.45 -2.51
N ALA A 139 2.03 -11.75 -2.76
CA ALA A 139 1.88 -12.27 -4.11
C ALA A 139 0.66 -11.65 -4.82
N VAL A 140 -0.46 -11.44 -4.13
CA VAL A 140 -1.62 -10.73 -4.69
C VAL A 140 -1.23 -9.31 -5.11
N GLN A 141 -0.48 -8.57 -4.29
CA GLN A 141 -0.02 -7.22 -4.65
C GLN A 141 0.86 -7.22 -5.90
N LYS A 142 1.72 -8.23 -6.04
CA LYS A 142 2.60 -8.41 -7.22
C LYS A 142 1.81 -8.82 -8.46
N LEU A 143 0.74 -9.60 -8.30
CA LEU A 143 -0.12 -10.09 -9.39
C LEU A 143 -1.12 -9.05 -9.91
N GLN A 144 -1.47 -8.03 -9.12
CA GLN A 144 -2.36 -6.94 -9.56
C GLN A 144 -1.83 -6.18 -10.78
N ASP A 145 -0.52 -5.96 -10.82
CA ASP A 145 0.17 -5.38 -11.98
C ASP A 145 1.55 -6.03 -12.15
N VAL A 146 1.56 -7.14 -12.88
CA VAL A 146 2.78 -7.93 -13.13
C VAL A 146 3.81 -7.14 -13.94
N GLU A 147 3.37 -6.26 -14.84
CA GLU A 147 4.30 -5.51 -15.70
C GLU A 147 5.02 -4.43 -14.89
N GLN A 148 4.26 -3.69 -14.07
CA GLN A 148 4.82 -2.68 -13.18
C GLN A 148 5.72 -3.35 -12.12
N PHE A 149 5.29 -4.48 -11.55
CA PHE A 149 6.12 -5.27 -10.65
C PHE A 149 7.44 -5.68 -11.32
N SER A 150 7.37 -6.35 -12.48
CA SER A 150 8.55 -6.86 -13.18
C SER A 150 9.52 -5.73 -13.53
N THR A 151 9.01 -4.57 -13.94
CA THR A 151 9.84 -3.39 -14.25
C THR A 151 10.58 -2.89 -13.01
N MET A 152 9.89 -2.79 -11.86
CA MET A 152 10.51 -2.37 -10.60
C MET A 152 11.50 -3.42 -10.06
N PHE A 153 11.15 -4.69 -10.19
CA PHE A 153 11.95 -5.83 -9.72
C PHE A 153 13.30 -5.94 -10.44
N LEU A 154 13.33 -5.62 -11.75
CA LEU A 154 14.56 -5.58 -12.56
C LEU A 154 15.59 -4.57 -12.05
N ASN A 155 15.21 -3.55 -11.28
CA ASN A 155 16.16 -2.55 -10.79
C ASN A 155 17.14 -3.09 -9.75
N TYR A 156 16.83 -4.22 -9.11
CA TYR A 156 17.67 -4.78 -8.04
C TYR A 156 17.84 -6.30 -8.08
N ASP A 157 16.89 -7.08 -8.61
CA ASP A 157 17.00 -8.54 -8.59
C ASP A 157 18.04 -9.03 -9.61
N LEU A 158 19.04 -9.75 -9.12
CA LEU A 158 20.18 -10.20 -9.92
C LEU A 158 19.81 -11.23 -10.98
N LEU A 159 18.82 -12.09 -10.70
CA LEU A 159 18.38 -13.09 -11.65
C LEU A 159 17.45 -12.48 -12.69
N ALA A 160 16.54 -11.58 -12.28
CA ALA A 160 15.68 -10.85 -13.20
C ALA A 160 16.50 -10.02 -14.19
N GLN A 161 17.57 -9.35 -13.72
CA GLN A 161 18.49 -8.60 -14.59
C GLN A 161 19.19 -9.48 -15.62
N ARG A 162 19.47 -10.75 -15.27
CA ARG A 162 20.09 -11.73 -16.18
C ARG A 162 19.07 -12.34 -17.15
N TRP A 163 17.85 -12.61 -16.67
CA TRP A 163 16.79 -13.28 -17.42
C TRP A 163 15.44 -12.59 -17.16
N VAL A 164 15.11 -11.59 -17.97
CA VAL A 164 13.91 -10.75 -17.81
C VAL A 164 12.59 -11.53 -17.62
N PRO A 165 12.32 -12.64 -18.34
CA PRO A 165 11.12 -13.44 -18.11
C PRO A 165 10.93 -13.94 -16.67
N TYR A 166 12.02 -14.13 -15.91
CA TYR A 166 11.95 -14.49 -14.50
C TYR A 166 11.13 -13.47 -13.68
N GLY A 167 11.28 -12.17 -13.95
CA GLY A 167 10.54 -11.13 -13.25
C GLY A 167 9.02 -11.26 -13.40
N LYS A 168 8.53 -11.80 -14.53
CA LYS A 168 7.09 -12.05 -14.75
C LYS A 168 6.62 -13.37 -14.13
N VAL A 169 7.50 -14.36 -14.01
CA VAL A 169 7.17 -15.68 -13.43
C VAL A 169 7.25 -15.66 -11.90
N TYR A 170 8.10 -14.81 -11.32
CA TYR A 170 8.34 -14.70 -9.88
C TYR A 170 7.05 -14.59 -9.04
N PRO A 171 6.09 -13.68 -9.35
CA PRO A 171 4.87 -13.53 -8.54
C PRO A 171 4.03 -14.81 -8.47
N PHE A 172 4.01 -15.58 -9.56
CA PHE A 172 3.30 -16.85 -9.61
C PHE A 172 4.02 -17.93 -8.81
N GLY A 173 5.35 -17.98 -8.88
CA GLY A 173 6.16 -18.90 -8.07
C GLY A 173 5.96 -18.66 -6.57
N GLU A 174 5.94 -17.39 -6.15
CA GLU A 174 5.66 -17.01 -4.77
C GLU A 174 4.22 -17.34 -4.35
N ALA A 175 3.22 -17.05 -5.20
CA ALA A 175 1.83 -17.39 -4.92
C ALA A 175 1.65 -18.91 -4.73
N ILE A 176 2.21 -19.72 -5.64
CA ILE A 176 2.16 -21.18 -5.57
C ILE A 176 2.84 -21.66 -4.30
N ALA A 177 4.04 -21.15 -3.98
CA ALA A 177 4.74 -21.52 -2.76
C ALA A 177 3.91 -21.18 -1.52
N GLY A 178 3.39 -19.95 -1.41
CA GLY A 178 2.55 -19.51 -0.30
C GLY A 178 1.31 -20.39 -0.10
N ILE A 179 0.54 -20.63 -1.17
CA ILE A 179 -0.69 -21.44 -1.12
C ILE A 179 -0.40 -22.88 -0.67
N LEU A 180 0.61 -23.51 -1.27
CA LEU A 180 0.99 -24.88 -0.93
C LEU A 180 1.51 -25.00 0.51
N MET A 181 2.28 -24.00 0.97
CA MET A 181 2.78 -23.94 2.35
C MET A 181 1.64 -23.75 3.35
N THR A 182 0.64 -22.90 3.06
CA THR A 182 -0.56 -22.74 3.91
C THR A 182 -1.36 -24.04 4.00
N ALA A 183 -1.56 -24.71 2.86
CA ALA A 183 -2.25 -26.00 2.80
C ALA A 183 -1.47 -27.13 3.48
N GLY A 184 -0.14 -27.00 3.60
CA GLY A 184 0.74 -28.10 4.01
C GLY A 184 0.79 -29.23 2.96
N ALA A 185 0.49 -28.92 1.70
CA ALA A 185 0.40 -29.89 0.61
C ALA A 185 1.52 -29.67 -0.42
N LEU A 186 1.96 -30.74 -1.09
CA LEU A 186 3.02 -30.69 -2.12
C LEU A 186 4.26 -29.89 -1.67
N THR A 187 4.65 -30.08 -0.41
CA THR A 187 5.75 -29.36 0.23
C THR A 187 7.11 -29.61 -0.44
N TRP A 188 7.21 -30.70 -1.22
CA TRP A 188 8.38 -31.05 -2.02
C TRP A 188 8.53 -30.15 -3.25
N ILE A 189 7.47 -29.46 -3.67
CA ILE A 189 7.50 -28.42 -4.70
C ILE A 189 7.65 -27.05 -4.04
N SER A 190 6.81 -26.75 -3.05
CA SER A 190 6.72 -25.41 -2.48
C SER A 190 8.01 -24.99 -1.77
N ALA A 191 8.68 -25.91 -1.07
CA ALA A 191 9.86 -25.59 -0.31
C ALA A 191 11.11 -25.31 -1.17
N PRO A 192 11.45 -26.12 -2.20
CA PRO A 192 12.52 -25.76 -3.14
C PRO A 192 12.28 -24.42 -3.84
N VAL A 193 11.02 -24.14 -4.25
CA VAL A 193 10.66 -22.86 -4.88
C VAL A 193 10.90 -21.70 -3.91
N ALA A 194 10.40 -21.78 -2.67
CA ALA A 194 10.58 -20.74 -1.66
C ALA A 194 12.06 -20.52 -1.30
N ILE A 195 12.85 -21.58 -1.16
CA ILE A 195 14.30 -21.50 -0.89
C ILE A 195 15.03 -20.83 -2.03
N PHE A 196 14.76 -21.25 -3.27
CA PHE A 196 15.43 -20.71 -4.45
C PHE A 196 15.15 -19.22 -4.61
N ILE A 197 13.86 -18.85 -4.61
CA ILE A 197 13.41 -17.48 -4.78
C ILE A 197 13.90 -16.60 -3.61
N GLY A 198 13.72 -17.07 -2.36
CA GLY A 198 14.13 -16.33 -1.17
C GLY A 198 15.64 -16.13 -1.08
N CYS A 199 16.45 -17.13 -1.47
CA CYS A 199 17.91 -17.00 -1.48
C CYS A 199 18.36 -15.93 -2.49
N ILE A 200 17.89 -16.00 -3.73
CA ILE A 200 18.25 -15.05 -4.78
C ILE A 200 17.77 -13.65 -4.42
N GLY A 201 16.54 -13.52 -3.93
CA GLY A 201 15.97 -12.24 -3.50
C GLY A 201 16.75 -11.62 -2.35
N ALA A 202 17.11 -12.40 -1.32
CA ALA A 202 17.88 -11.92 -0.18
C ALA A 202 19.28 -11.42 -0.62
N VAL A 203 19.99 -12.19 -1.44
CA VAL A 203 21.31 -11.78 -1.97
C VAL A 203 21.18 -10.51 -2.82
N SER A 204 20.13 -10.42 -3.63
CA SER A 204 19.87 -9.25 -4.48
C SER A 204 19.59 -7.98 -3.66
N VAL A 205 18.75 -8.07 -2.62
CA VAL A 205 18.44 -6.94 -1.73
C VAL A 205 19.67 -6.53 -0.91
N ILE A 206 20.44 -7.49 -0.38
CA ILE A 206 21.69 -7.20 0.34
C ILE A 206 22.64 -6.41 -0.56
N LYS A 207 22.85 -6.87 -1.79
CA LYS A 207 23.72 -6.17 -2.73
C LYS A 207 23.19 -4.77 -3.06
N ALA A 208 21.93 -4.66 -3.47
CA ALA A 208 21.39 -3.38 -3.94
C ALA A 208 21.29 -2.32 -2.84
N VAL A 209 20.87 -2.70 -1.63
CA VAL A 209 20.58 -1.75 -0.54
C VAL A 209 21.78 -1.56 0.39
N TYR A 210 22.45 -2.65 0.80
CA TYR A 210 23.50 -2.56 1.82
C TYR A 210 24.90 -2.33 1.23
N ILE A 211 25.16 -2.83 0.01
CA ILE A 211 26.46 -2.66 -0.66
C ILE A 211 26.40 -1.45 -1.59
N ASP A 212 25.46 -1.44 -2.53
CA ASP A 212 25.35 -0.40 -3.56
C ASP A 212 24.66 0.88 -3.04
N LYS A 213 24.15 0.86 -1.79
CA LYS A 213 23.47 1.98 -1.11
C LYS A 213 22.40 2.66 -1.96
N ARG A 214 21.64 1.87 -2.74
CA ARG A 214 20.57 2.41 -3.59
C ARG A 214 19.30 2.63 -2.78
N GLU A 215 18.74 3.83 -2.90
CA GLU A 215 17.40 4.13 -2.38
C GLU A 215 16.37 3.64 -3.39
N LEU A 216 15.78 2.46 -3.11
CA LEU A 216 14.84 1.81 -4.01
C LEU A 216 13.49 1.59 -3.33
N LYS A 217 12.42 1.75 -4.11
CA LYS A 217 11.06 1.43 -3.70
C LYS A 217 10.84 -0.08 -3.73
N CYS A 218 10.09 -0.59 -2.77
CA CYS A 218 9.81 -2.00 -2.60
C CYS A 218 8.79 -2.47 -3.64
N ALA A 219 9.18 -3.41 -4.50
CA ALA A 219 8.24 -4.01 -5.46
C ALA A 219 7.22 -4.95 -4.79
N CYS A 220 7.44 -5.35 -3.53
CA CYS A 220 6.63 -6.36 -2.85
C CYS A 220 5.19 -5.95 -2.58
N VAL A 221 4.91 -4.64 -2.56
CA VAL A 221 3.58 -4.07 -2.32
C VAL A 221 2.90 -3.65 -3.64
N GLY A 222 3.48 -4.03 -4.78
CA GLY A 222 3.09 -3.51 -6.10
C GLY A 222 3.77 -2.17 -6.39
N GLY A 223 3.93 -1.86 -7.68
CA GLY A 223 4.78 -0.76 -8.15
C GLY A 223 4.30 0.66 -7.83
N ALA A 224 3.15 0.80 -7.15
CA ALA A 224 2.53 2.09 -6.82
C ALA A 224 2.79 2.58 -5.38
N SER A 225 3.60 1.87 -4.58
CA SER A 225 3.86 2.25 -3.18
C SER A 225 5.23 2.90 -2.98
N ASN A 226 5.32 3.89 -2.09
CA ASN A 226 6.58 4.52 -1.68
C ASN A 226 7.21 3.81 -0.47
N VAL A 227 7.05 2.49 -0.41
CA VAL A 227 7.64 1.67 0.65
C VAL A 227 9.14 1.53 0.38
N PRO A 228 10.04 1.74 1.36
CA PRO A 228 11.46 1.47 1.15
C PRO A 228 11.73 -0.05 1.07
N LEU A 229 12.50 -0.48 0.06
CA LEU A 229 12.82 -1.89 -0.21
C LEU A 229 13.58 -2.57 0.95
N GLY A 230 14.49 -1.83 1.60
CA GLY A 230 15.57 -2.36 2.43
C GLY A 230 15.20 -3.46 3.43
N PHE A 231 14.77 -3.07 4.64
CA PHE A 231 14.61 -4.02 5.73
C PHE A 231 13.44 -5.00 5.52
N ILE A 232 12.33 -4.52 4.94
CA ILE A 232 11.11 -5.32 4.79
C ILE A 232 11.31 -6.43 3.75
N SER A 233 11.79 -6.10 2.55
CA SER A 233 11.99 -7.09 1.50
C SER A 233 13.10 -8.08 1.87
N LEU A 234 14.14 -7.65 2.60
CA LEU A 234 15.15 -8.56 3.12
C LEU A 234 14.54 -9.56 4.12
N THR A 235 13.75 -9.07 5.07
CA THR A 235 13.10 -9.92 6.08
C THR A 235 12.15 -10.93 5.42
N GLU A 236 11.37 -10.50 4.42
CA GLU A 236 10.50 -11.37 3.62
C GLU A 236 11.27 -12.51 2.96
N ASN A 237 12.32 -12.19 2.19
CA ASN A 237 13.12 -13.18 1.48
C ASN A 237 13.82 -14.16 2.43
N ILE A 238 14.30 -13.67 3.59
CA ILE A 238 14.88 -14.52 4.63
C ILE A 238 13.83 -15.44 5.25
N MET A 239 12.63 -14.93 5.56
CA MET A 239 11.55 -15.74 6.10
C MET A 239 11.12 -16.84 5.11
N MET A 240 11.02 -16.53 3.82
CA MET A 240 10.74 -17.53 2.78
C MET A 240 11.81 -18.63 2.75
N PHE A 241 13.09 -18.24 2.78
CA PHE A 241 14.21 -19.16 2.79
C PHE A 241 14.19 -20.08 4.01
N VAL A 242 14.09 -19.50 5.22
CA VAL A 242 14.06 -20.25 6.48
C VAL A 242 12.86 -21.17 6.55
N MET A 243 11.68 -20.69 6.16
CA MET A 243 10.45 -21.47 6.20
C MET A 243 10.47 -22.63 5.19
N GLY A 244 11.09 -22.44 4.02
CA GLY A 244 11.32 -23.53 3.07
C GLY A 244 12.18 -24.64 3.68
N PHE A 245 13.29 -24.30 4.35
CA PHE A 245 14.10 -25.31 5.05
C PHE A 245 13.35 -25.97 6.20
N TRP A 246 12.56 -25.22 6.96
CA TRP A 246 11.74 -25.75 8.05
C TRP A 246 10.74 -26.80 7.55
N ILE A 247 10.03 -26.50 6.46
CA ILE A 247 9.08 -27.44 5.85
C ILE A 247 9.79 -28.68 5.28
N LEU A 248 10.94 -28.53 4.62
CA LEU A 248 11.74 -29.67 4.18
C LEU A 248 12.17 -30.53 5.37
N GLY A 249 12.66 -29.92 6.45
CA GLY A 249 13.05 -30.63 7.67
C GLY A 249 11.90 -31.46 8.25
N LYS A 250 10.69 -30.88 8.30
CA LYS A 250 9.48 -31.61 8.73
C LYS A 250 9.09 -32.76 7.82
N MET A 251 9.31 -32.63 6.52
CA MET A 251 9.03 -33.70 5.55
C MET A 251 9.97 -34.89 5.74
N PHE A 252 11.25 -34.65 6.03
CA PHE A 252 12.21 -35.72 6.30
C PHE A 252 12.06 -36.32 7.71
N SER A 253 11.39 -35.62 8.64
CA SER A 253 11.16 -36.09 10.01
C SER A 253 9.80 -36.76 10.22
N SER A 254 8.91 -36.76 9.23
CA SER A 254 7.57 -37.38 9.29
C SER A 254 7.54 -38.66 8.46
#